data_AF-A0A2T7LKH2-F1
#
_entry.id   AF-A0A2T7LKH2-F1
#
_cell.length_a   1.000
_cell.length_b   1.000
_cell.length_c   1.000
_cell.angle_alpha   90.00
_cell.angle_beta   90.00
_cell.angle_gamma   90.00
#
_symmetry.space_group_name_H-M   'P 1'
#
loop_
_entity.id
_entity.type
_entity.pdbx_description
1 polymer ?
#
loop_
_entity_poly.entity_id
_entity_poly.type
_entity_poly.pdbx_seq_one_letter_code
_entity_poly.pdbx_strand_id
1 'polypeptide(L)'
;MSRPFARNRASDARQLARLIRTGTKRTLKAARALREICEAYGVHLPELRVRQGRITLGACRVDDAVRLARLLGAPSPGPDVPDADAVRDLLVQAFSAATGGGTLDVSVREKASDVVELGALDARAARRLIGALRF
;
A
#
# COMPACT_ATOMS: atom_id res chain seq x y z
N MET A 1 22.83 4.03 -50.12
CA MET A 1 22.27 5.27 -49.51
C MET A 1 21.01 4.88 -48.73
N SER A 2 21.18 4.36 -47.52
CA SER A 2 21.00 5.04 -46.22
C SER A 2 19.56 5.45 -45.91
N ARG A 3 18.85 4.56 -45.19
CA ARG A 3 17.58 4.82 -44.50
C ARG A 3 17.84 5.52 -43.16
N PRO A 4 17.12 6.58 -42.77
CA PRO A 4 17.17 7.09 -41.39
C PRO A 4 15.90 6.69 -40.62
N PHE A 5 15.81 5.43 -40.18
CA PHE A 5 14.84 5.00 -39.15
C PHE A 5 15.46 5.16 -37.76
N ALA A 6 15.62 6.39 -37.26
CA ALA A 6 16.20 6.61 -35.92
C ALA A 6 15.62 7.80 -35.13
N ARG A 7 14.49 8.40 -35.53
CA ARG A 7 13.93 9.57 -34.82
C ARG A 7 12.68 9.33 -33.96
N ASN A 8 12.01 8.16 -34.04
CA ASN A 8 10.70 7.98 -33.38
C ASN A 8 10.71 7.33 -31.98
N ARG A 9 11.72 6.53 -31.60
CA ARG A 9 11.67 5.80 -30.31
C ARG A 9 11.93 6.68 -29.08
N ALA A 10 12.76 7.72 -29.20
CA ALA A 10 13.12 8.57 -28.07
C ALA A 10 12.01 9.56 -27.67
N SER A 11 11.21 10.03 -28.64
CA SER A 11 10.05 10.88 -28.38
C SER A 11 8.92 10.06 -27.76
N ASP A 12 8.65 8.86 -28.28
CA ASP A 12 7.71 7.91 -27.67
C ASP A 12 8.13 7.53 -26.25
N ALA A 13 9.38 7.18 -26.00
CA ALA A 13 9.85 6.84 -24.65
C ALA A 13 9.71 8.02 -23.66
N ARG A 14 9.94 9.26 -24.10
CA ARG A 14 9.78 10.46 -23.25
C ARG A 14 8.30 10.82 -23.04
N GLN A 15 7.46 10.61 -24.04
CA GLN A 15 6.03 10.87 -23.98
C GLN A 15 5.31 9.79 -23.15
N LEU A 16 5.75 8.54 -23.27
CA LEU A 16 5.37 7.42 -22.42
C LEU A 16 5.87 7.66 -20.99
N ALA A 17 7.14 8.05 -20.79
CA ALA A 17 7.65 8.41 -19.47
C ALA A 17 6.90 9.60 -18.87
N ARG A 18 6.48 10.58 -19.68
CA ARG A 18 5.61 11.68 -19.23
C ARG A 18 4.22 11.17 -18.86
N LEU A 19 3.55 10.37 -19.69
CA LEU A 19 2.23 9.79 -19.43
C LEU A 19 2.23 8.87 -18.21
N ILE A 20 3.27 8.05 -18.06
CA ILE A 20 3.54 7.24 -16.88
C ILE A 20 3.74 8.17 -15.68
N ARG A 21 4.53 9.25 -15.82
CA ARG A 21 4.78 10.20 -14.73
C ARG A 21 3.53 11.00 -14.35
N THR A 22 2.64 11.39 -15.27
CA THR A 22 1.38 12.07 -14.96
C THR A 22 0.32 11.10 -14.43
N GLY A 23 0.22 9.90 -15.01
CA GLY A 23 -0.71 8.85 -14.59
C GLY A 23 -0.39 8.30 -13.20
N THR A 24 0.89 8.13 -12.88
CA THR A 24 1.34 7.64 -11.57
C THR A 24 1.62 8.74 -10.55
N LYS A 25 1.65 10.04 -10.93
CA LYS A 25 1.86 11.17 -10.00
C LYS A 25 0.92 11.13 -8.80
N ARG A 26 -0.35 10.79 -9.05
CA ARG A 26 -1.38 10.70 -7.99
C ARG A 26 -1.11 9.51 -7.07
N THR A 27 -0.74 8.35 -7.62
CA THR A 27 -0.38 7.17 -6.82
C THR A 27 0.90 7.40 -6.00
N LEU A 28 1.91 8.07 -6.56
CA LEU A 28 3.14 8.43 -5.85
C LEU A 28 2.87 9.42 -4.71
N LYS A 29 2.03 10.44 -4.94
CA LYS A 29 1.58 11.34 -3.87
C LYS A 29 0.83 10.60 -2.77
N ALA A 30 -0.06 9.67 -3.15
CA ALA A 30 -0.79 8.85 -2.20
C ALA A 30 0.16 7.96 -1.39
N ALA A 31 1.12 7.29 -2.03
CA ALA A 31 2.11 6.47 -1.34
C ALA A 31 2.97 7.28 -0.37
N ARG A 32 3.36 8.50 -0.75
CA ARG A 32 4.11 9.41 0.12
C ARG A 32 3.28 9.84 1.33
N ALA A 33 2.03 10.28 1.11
CA ALA A 33 1.14 10.66 2.21
C ALA A 33 0.87 9.49 3.16
N LEU A 34 0.68 8.27 2.61
CA LEU A 34 0.47 7.07 3.40
C LEU A 34 1.70 6.72 4.24
N ARG A 35 2.90 6.84 3.67
CA ARG A 35 4.15 6.69 4.41
C ARG A 35 4.28 7.71 5.54
N GLU A 36 4.04 9.00 5.26
CA GLU A 36 4.11 10.07 6.25
C GLU A 36 3.12 9.84 7.41
N ILE A 37 1.89 9.42 7.10
CA ILE A 37 0.87 9.06 8.09
C ILE A 37 1.34 7.85 8.92
N CYS A 38 1.75 6.76 8.28
CA CYS A 38 2.22 5.56 8.98
C CYS A 38 3.42 5.89 9.90
N GLU A 39 4.40 6.64 9.42
CA GLU A 39 5.54 7.09 10.23
C GLU A 39 5.10 7.96 11.42
N ALA A 40 4.14 8.88 11.23
CA ALA A 40 3.61 9.72 12.32
C ALA A 40 2.94 8.91 13.44
N TYR A 41 2.32 7.77 13.10
CA TYR A 41 1.70 6.85 14.06
C TYR A 41 2.62 5.70 14.51
N GLY A 42 3.90 5.72 14.11
CA GLY A 42 4.88 4.70 14.50
C GLY A 42 4.65 3.34 13.85
N VAL A 43 4.01 3.30 12.68
CA VAL A 43 3.81 2.10 11.86
C VAL A 43 4.92 2.02 10.82
N HIS A 44 5.77 1.00 10.91
CA HIS A 44 6.88 0.83 9.97
C HIS A 44 6.49 -0.05 8.77
N LEU A 45 6.45 0.57 7.58
CA LEU A 45 6.24 -0.11 6.30
C LEU A 45 7.48 0.04 5.41
N PRO A 46 8.54 -0.77 5.62
CA PRO A 46 9.80 -0.62 4.92
C PRO A 46 9.66 -0.85 3.40
N GLU A 47 8.75 -1.72 3.00
CA GLU A 47 8.54 -2.11 1.61
C GLU A 47 7.53 -1.26 0.84
N LEU A 48 6.95 -0.24 1.48
CA LEU A 48 5.92 0.61 0.88
C LEU A 48 6.47 1.32 -0.36
N ARG A 49 5.97 0.95 -1.54
CA ARG A 49 6.42 1.53 -2.81
C ARG A 49 5.36 1.45 -3.89
N VAL A 50 5.46 2.32 -4.88
CA VAL A 50 4.59 2.25 -6.06
C VAL A 50 5.20 1.28 -7.08
N ARG A 51 4.49 0.20 -7.40
CA ARG A 51 4.83 -0.73 -8.48
C ARG A 51 3.67 -0.81 -9.47
N GLN A 52 3.98 -0.65 -10.76
CA GLN A 52 3.01 -0.75 -11.86
C GLN A 52 1.74 0.13 -11.66
N GLY A 53 1.88 1.31 -11.04
CA GLY A 53 0.77 2.23 -10.78
C GLY A 53 -0.12 1.87 -9.58
N ARG A 54 0.23 0.83 -8.82
CA ARG A 54 -0.37 0.43 -7.54
C ARG A 54 0.59 0.68 -6.39
N ILE A 55 0.06 0.84 -5.18
CA ILE A 55 0.85 1.00 -3.95
C ILE A 55 1.00 -0.38 -3.32
N THR A 56 2.19 -0.96 -3.40
CA THR A 56 2.52 -2.16 -2.63
C THR A 56 2.91 -1.72 -1.23
N LEU A 57 2.24 -2.27 -0.21
CA LEU A 57 2.57 -2.03 1.19
C LEU A 57 3.72 -2.95 1.65
N GLY A 58 3.70 -4.21 1.17
CA GLY A 58 4.76 -5.19 1.37
C GLY A 58 4.74 -5.82 2.75
N ALA A 59 5.84 -6.46 3.14
CA ALA A 59 5.95 -7.11 4.44
C ALA A 59 6.07 -6.11 5.60
N CYS A 60 5.37 -6.37 6.69
CA CYS A 60 5.46 -5.62 7.94
C CYS A 60 5.33 -6.56 9.15
N ARG A 61 5.73 -6.10 10.34
CA ARG A 61 5.59 -6.90 11.56
C ARG A 61 4.14 -6.96 12.02
N VAL A 62 3.78 -8.03 12.73
CA VAL A 62 2.46 -8.19 13.36
C VAL A 62 2.12 -6.99 14.24
N ASP A 63 3.07 -6.46 15.01
CA ASP A 63 2.85 -5.25 15.83
C ASP A 63 2.48 -4.02 14.99
N ASP A 64 3.17 -3.80 13.87
CA ASP A 64 2.89 -2.70 12.94
C ASP A 64 1.53 -2.90 12.26
N ALA A 65 1.20 -4.13 11.89
CA ALA A 65 -0.08 -4.53 11.33
C ALA A 65 -1.25 -4.29 12.31
N VAL A 66 -1.08 -4.61 13.59
CA VAL A 66 -2.06 -4.32 14.65
C VAL A 66 -2.25 -2.82 14.81
N ARG A 67 -1.15 -2.05 14.84
CA ARG A 67 -1.23 -0.58 14.91
C ARG A 67 -1.98 -0.01 13.71
N LEU A 68 -1.70 -0.51 12.51
CA LEU A 68 -2.41 -0.11 11.30
C LEU A 68 -3.91 -0.44 11.40
N ALA A 69 -4.27 -1.65 11.84
CA ALA A 69 -5.67 -2.02 12.02
C ALA A 69 -6.38 -1.09 13.02
N ARG A 70 -5.73 -0.76 14.14
CA ARG A 70 -6.27 0.21 15.12
C ARG A 70 -6.47 1.60 14.53
N LEU A 71 -5.53 2.08 13.72
CA LEU A 71 -5.68 3.36 13.01
C LEU A 71 -6.86 3.37 12.05
N LEU A 72 -7.25 2.20 11.54
CA LEU A 72 -8.42 2.02 10.70
C LEU A 72 -9.72 1.81 11.51
N GLY A 73 -9.66 1.95 12.84
CA GLY A 73 -10.81 1.81 13.73
C GLY A 73 -11.08 0.36 14.16
N ALA A 74 -10.15 -0.57 13.94
CA ALA A 74 -10.30 -1.93 14.46
C ALA A 74 -10.23 -1.96 15.99
N PRO A 75 -11.01 -2.84 16.64
CA PRO A 75 -10.84 -3.10 18.06
C PRO A 75 -9.42 -3.63 18.33
N SER A 76 -8.88 -3.28 19.50
CA SER A 76 -7.63 -3.87 19.96
C SER A 76 -7.82 -5.38 20.09
N PRO A 77 -6.95 -6.23 19.52
CA PRO A 77 -6.83 -7.59 20.02
C PRO A 77 -6.51 -7.52 21.52
N GLY A 78 -6.95 -8.51 22.30
CA GLY A 78 -6.81 -8.53 23.76
C GLY A 78 -5.36 -8.43 24.26
N PRO A 79 -5.12 -8.62 25.57
CA PRO A 79 -3.78 -8.51 26.15
C PRO A 79 -2.78 -9.57 25.63
N ASP A 80 -3.26 -10.63 24.99
CA ASP A 80 -2.42 -11.67 24.41
C ASP A 80 -1.77 -11.23 23.09
N VAL A 81 -0.58 -11.77 22.81
CA VAL A 81 0.11 -11.55 21.53
C VAL A 81 -0.80 -12.07 20.42
N PRO A 82 -1.28 -11.20 19.52
CA PRO A 82 -2.27 -11.60 18.55
C PRO A 82 -1.61 -12.49 17.48
N ASP A 83 -2.26 -13.61 17.20
CA ASP A 83 -1.88 -14.51 16.13
C ASP A 83 -1.91 -13.77 14.77
N ALA A 84 -0.95 -14.06 13.90
CA ALA A 84 -0.82 -13.38 12.63
C ALA A 84 -2.05 -13.59 11.73
N ASP A 85 -2.70 -14.74 11.81
CA ASP A 85 -3.96 -15.01 11.11
C ASP A 85 -5.11 -14.14 11.66
N ALA A 86 -5.18 -13.97 12.99
CA ALA A 86 -6.15 -13.07 13.60
C ALA A 86 -5.91 -11.60 13.20
N VAL A 87 -4.64 -11.18 13.11
CA VAL A 87 -4.27 -9.82 12.67
C VAL A 87 -4.56 -9.61 11.18
N ARG A 88 -4.36 -10.64 10.36
CA ARG A 88 -4.76 -10.64 8.95
C ARG A 88 -6.25 -10.38 8.82
N ASP A 89 -7.09 -11.15 9.50
CA ASP A 89 -8.55 -11.01 9.43
C ASP A 89 -9.00 -9.64 9.95
N LEU A 90 -8.40 -9.17 11.05
CA LEU A 90 -8.63 -7.85 11.60
C LEU A 90 -8.32 -6.74 10.59
N LEU A 91 -7.17 -6.84 9.89
CA LEU A 91 -6.76 -5.87 8.87
C LEU A 91 -7.72 -5.87 7.68
N VAL A 92 -8.13 -7.03 7.19
CA VAL A 92 -9.06 -7.15 6.06
C VAL A 92 -10.40 -6.50 6.41
N GLN A 93 -10.92 -6.77 7.62
CA GLN A 93 -12.17 -6.18 8.10
C GLN A 93 -12.06 -4.67 8.28
N ALA A 94 -11.02 -4.20 8.99
CA ALA A 94 -10.81 -2.79 9.27
C ALA A 94 -10.59 -1.99 7.98
N PHE A 95 -9.83 -2.53 7.03
CA PHE A 95 -9.63 -1.93 5.73
C PHE A 95 -10.94 -1.82 4.95
N SER A 96 -11.74 -2.89 4.92
CA SER A 96 -13.04 -2.87 4.24
C SER A 96 -13.97 -1.83 4.85
N ALA A 97 -14.04 -1.76 6.18
CA ALA A 97 -14.83 -0.75 6.89
C ALA A 97 -14.35 0.68 6.59
N ALA A 98 -13.05 0.95 6.75
CA ALA A 98 -12.45 2.26 6.54
C ALA A 98 -12.54 2.74 5.08
N THR A 99 -12.50 1.83 4.11
CA THR A 99 -12.53 2.17 2.68
C THR A 99 -13.90 2.00 2.03
N GLY A 100 -14.95 1.72 2.81
CA GLY A 100 -16.31 1.53 2.30
C GLY A 100 -16.41 0.37 1.30
N GLY A 101 -15.97 -0.81 1.72
CA GLY A 101 -16.02 -2.07 0.96
C GLY A 101 -14.80 -2.34 0.07
N GLY A 102 -13.66 -1.68 0.29
CA GLY A 102 -12.42 -2.02 -0.40
C GLY A 102 -11.82 -3.33 0.10
N THR A 103 -11.07 -4.02 -0.75
CA THR A 103 -10.34 -5.24 -0.37
C THR A 103 -8.84 -4.97 -0.29
N LEU A 104 -8.21 -5.53 0.73
CA LEU A 104 -6.77 -5.59 0.88
C LEU A 104 -6.40 -7.07 0.91
N ASP A 105 -5.48 -7.45 0.03
CA ASP A 105 -4.88 -8.79 0.07
C ASP A 105 -3.88 -8.83 1.22
N VAL A 106 -4.01 -9.81 2.11
CA VAL A 106 -3.17 -9.98 3.28
C VAL A 106 -2.86 -11.45 3.43
N SER A 107 -1.57 -11.79 3.53
CA SER A 107 -1.08 -13.15 3.73
C SER A 107 -0.10 -13.20 4.90
N VAL A 108 -0.09 -14.34 5.59
CA VAL A 108 0.84 -14.62 6.68
C VAL A 108 1.95 -15.50 6.15
N ARG A 109 3.20 -15.19 6.46
CA ARG A 109 4.35 -15.99 6.02
C ARG A 109 4.55 -17.15 6.99
N GLU A 110 4.29 -18.39 6.55
CA GLU A 110 4.37 -19.61 7.40
C GLU A 110 5.70 -19.79 8.17
N LYS A 111 6.81 -19.27 7.65
CA LYS A 111 8.15 -19.39 8.29
C LYS A 111 8.51 -18.22 9.22
N ALA A 112 7.71 -17.16 9.24
CA ALA A 112 7.93 -15.97 10.06
C ALA A 112 6.56 -15.51 10.57
N SER A 113 6.09 -16.16 11.64
CA SER A 113 4.78 -15.92 12.26
C SER A 113 4.64 -14.52 12.87
N ASP A 114 5.70 -13.73 12.90
CA ASP A 114 5.73 -12.32 13.30
C ASP A 114 5.65 -11.34 12.12
N VAL A 115 5.49 -11.83 10.88
CA VAL A 115 5.46 -11.02 9.66
C VAL A 115 4.19 -11.25 8.85
N VAL A 116 3.53 -10.15 8.49
CA VAL A 116 2.35 -10.11 7.62
C VAL A 116 2.71 -9.42 6.31
N GLU A 117 2.36 -10.04 5.20
CA GLU A 117 2.52 -9.47 3.86
C GLU A 117 1.24 -8.75 3.44
N LEU A 118 1.38 -7.45 3.19
CA LEU A 118 0.30 -6.60 2.71
C LEU A 118 0.42 -6.44 1.19
N GLY A 119 -0.66 -6.78 0.50
CA GLY A 119 -0.74 -6.75 -0.94
C GLY A 119 -0.71 -5.34 -1.55
N ALA A 120 -0.97 -5.29 -2.85
CA ALA A 120 -0.97 -4.04 -3.60
C ALA A 120 -2.35 -3.39 -3.59
N LEU A 121 -2.39 -2.09 -3.28
CA LEU A 121 -3.55 -1.23 -3.35
C LEU A 121 -3.61 -0.49 -4.69
N ASP A 122 -4.79 -0.42 -5.29
CA ASP A 122 -5.01 0.48 -6.41
C ASP A 122 -5.09 1.95 -5.95
N ALA A 123 -5.07 2.87 -6.91
CA ALA A 123 -5.09 4.29 -6.62
C ALA A 123 -6.42 4.78 -5.97
N ARG A 124 -7.51 4.01 -6.09
CA ARG A 124 -8.82 4.36 -5.50
C ARG A 124 -8.86 3.95 -4.04
N ALA A 125 -8.49 2.70 -3.76
CA ALA A 125 -8.36 2.13 -2.43
C ALA A 125 -7.36 2.94 -1.59
N ALA A 126 -6.20 3.29 -2.16
CA ALA A 126 -5.23 4.17 -1.51
C ALA A 126 -5.79 5.55 -1.12
N ARG A 127 -6.59 6.18 -2.00
CA ARG A 127 -7.20 7.48 -1.68
C ARG A 127 -8.22 7.38 -0.57
N ARG A 128 -9.06 6.34 -0.59
CA ARG A 128 -10.04 6.11 0.47
C ARG A 128 -9.36 5.84 1.80
N LEU A 129 -8.29 5.05 1.78
CA LEU A 129 -7.47 4.77 2.95
C LEU A 129 -6.86 6.05 3.55
N ILE A 130 -6.24 6.90 2.71
CA ILE A 130 -5.72 8.19 3.15
C ILE A 130 -6.83 9.09 3.70
N GLY A 131 -8.02 9.03 3.12
CA GLY A 131 -9.19 9.75 3.63
C GLY A 131 -9.56 9.29 5.04
N ALA A 132 -9.61 7.97 5.26
CA ALA A 132 -9.94 7.38 6.56
C ALA A 132 -8.87 7.70 7.64
N LEU A 133 -7.60 7.72 7.27
CA LEU A 133 -6.48 7.98 8.20
C LEU A 133 -6.24 9.47 8.51
N ARG A 134 -6.91 10.39 7.82
CA ARG A 134 -6.82 11.84 8.07
C ARG A 134 -7.93 12.38 8.98
N PHE A 135 -8.79 11.50 9.48
CA PHE A 135 -9.82 11.83 10.45
C PHE A 135 -9.25 11.96 11.86
#